data_AF-A0A7I9ZRT4-F1
#
_entry.id   AF-A0A7I9ZRT4-F1
#
_cell.length_a   1.000
_cell.length_b   1.000
_cell.length_c   1.000
_cell.angle_alpha   90.00
_cell.angle_beta   90.00
_cell.angle_gamma   90.00
#
_symmetry.space_group_name_H-M   'P 1'
#
loop_
_entity.id
_entity.type
_entity.pdbx_description
1 polymer ?
#
loop_
_entity_poly.entity_id
_entity_poly.type
_entity_poly.pdbx_seq_one_letter_code
_entity_poly.pdbx_strand_id
1 'polypeptide(L)'
;MGARSLMTLGGCLTIALGLVAAPAWAMPDGPALNGTYQAVTIGDWAKTDGVYRDQLNVISTWSIESVCTNYQSCTGRVISDQGWTADMYFQTQSWRVRRTIPDWQRCPDGTVSSGHQLFIFYPYAGNEFDIASTILAGEDITTGVPGACGRGYPVEIRIPFRLTKLS
;
A
#
# COMPACT_ATOMS: atom_id res chain seq x y z
N MET A 1 49.20 71.85 -27.82
CA MET A 1 47.73 71.97 -27.63
C MET A 1 47.13 70.77 -28.34
N GLY A 2 47.06 69.61 -27.70
CA GLY A 2 45.84 69.07 -27.06
C GLY A 2 45.15 68.11 -28.05
N ALA A 3 44.69 66.90 -27.74
CA ALA A 3 44.66 66.12 -26.53
C ALA A 3 44.50 64.62 -26.92
N ARG A 4 45.31 63.77 -26.25
CA ARG A 4 45.06 62.43 -25.68
C ARG A 4 44.16 61.41 -26.42
N SER A 5 44.81 60.28 -26.69
CA SER A 5 44.34 58.91 -26.90
C SER A 5 43.10 58.48 -26.10
N LEU A 6 42.30 57.56 -26.66
CA LEU A 6 42.20 56.15 -26.21
C LEU A 6 41.21 55.37 -27.09
N MET A 7 41.70 54.29 -27.70
CA MET A 7 40.91 53.19 -28.27
C MET A 7 40.10 52.50 -27.17
N THR A 8 38.82 52.25 -27.42
CA THR A 8 38.01 51.32 -26.63
C THR A 8 37.28 50.36 -27.58
N LEU A 9 37.80 49.13 -27.67
CA LEU A 9 37.03 47.96 -28.10
C LEU A 9 36.01 47.64 -26.99
N GLY A 10 34.72 47.81 -27.27
CA GLY A 10 33.62 47.41 -26.36
C GLY A 10 32.99 46.12 -26.84
N GLY A 11 33.29 45.01 -26.14
CA GLY A 11 32.90 43.65 -26.49
C GLY A 11 31.39 43.37 -26.41
N CYS A 12 30.97 42.43 -27.25
CA CYS A 12 29.62 41.88 -27.33
C CYS A 12 29.29 41.11 -26.04
N LEU A 13 28.38 41.63 -25.21
CA LEU A 13 27.91 40.96 -24.00
C LEU A 13 26.79 39.99 -24.36
N THR A 14 27.14 38.75 -24.73
CA THR A 14 26.18 37.65 -24.84
C THR A 14 25.71 37.26 -23.44
N ILE A 15 24.47 37.61 -23.11
CA ILE A 15 23.78 37.15 -21.89
C ILE A 15 23.50 35.65 -22.07
N ALA A 16 24.33 34.79 -21.48
CA ALA A 16 24.03 33.38 -21.34
C ALA A 16 22.86 33.25 -20.35
N LEU A 17 21.65 33.06 -20.90
CA LEU A 17 20.46 32.72 -20.13
C LEU A 17 20.67 31.29 -19.59
N GLY A 18 21.30 31.19 -18.42
CA GLY A 18 21.40 29.92 -17.71
C GLY A 18 19.99 29.44 -17.40
N LEU A 19 19.53 28.41 -18.12
CA LEU A 19 18.37 27.62 -17.75
C LEU A 19 18.73 26.92 -16.43
N VAL A 20 18.48 27.59 -15.31
CA VAL A 20 18.44 26.93 -14.01
C VAL A 20 17.18 26.08 -14.07
N ALA A 21 17.34 24.80 -14.42
CA ALA A 21 16.27 23.83 -14.24
C ALA A 21 15.86 23.96 -12.77
N ALA A 22 14.62 24.41 -12.53
CA ALA A 22 14.08 24.42 -11.17
C ALA A 22 14.29 23.00 -10.62
N PRO A 23 14.77 22.83 -9.37
CA PRO A 23 14.77 21.52 -8.77
C PRO A 23 13.36 20.97 -8.93
N ALA A 24 13.21 19.78 -9.54
CA ALA A 24 11.92 19.12 -9.54
C ALA A 24 11.52 18.99 -8.08
N TRP A 25 10.45 19.65 -7.67
CA TRP A 25 9.91 19.49 -6.33
C TRP A 25 9.48 18.02 -6.30
N ALA A 26 10.28 17.17 -5.64
CA ALA A 26 9.84 15.84 -5.28
C ALA A 26 8.53 16.06 -4.55
N MET A 27 7.43 15.60 -5.15
CA MET A 27 6.15 15.58 -4.46
C MET A 27 6.39 14.90 -3.09
N PRO A 28 5.78 15.40 -2.00
CA PRO A 28 5.71 14.60 -0.78
C PRO A 28 5.28 13.20 -1.20
N ASP A 29 6.04 12.20 -0.74
CA ASP A 29 5.96 10.81 -1.20
C ASP A 29 4.48 10.45 -1.38
N GLY A 30 4.06 10.24 -2.63
CA GLY A 30 2.67 9.91 -2.93
C GLY A 30 2.25 8.62 -2.22
N PRO A 31 1.02 8.13 -2.40
CA PRO A 31 0.55 6.93 -1.71
C PRO A 31 1.36 5.65 -1.96
N ALA A 32 2.36 5.70 -2.86
CA ALA A 32 3.27 4.62 -3.16
C ALA A 32 3.90 4.05 -1.88
N LEU A 33 3.74 2.73 -1.71
CA LEU A 33 4.41 1.94 -0.70
C LEU A 33 5.56 1.19 -1.35
N ASN A 34 6.77 1.41 -0.84
CA ASN A 34 7.98 0.74 -1.29
C ASN A 34 8.85 0.40 -0.08
N GLY A 35 9.36 -0.82 -0.05
CA GLY A 35 10.24 -1.30 1.01
C GLY A 35 9.75 -2.57 1.68
N THR A 36 10.21 -2.78 2.92
CA THR A 36 9.82 -3.92 3.74
C THR A 36 8.89 -3.49 4.88
N TYR A 37 7.91 -4.33 5.19
CA TYR A 37 6.86 -4.02 6.14
C TYR A 37 6.57 -5.23 7.03
N GLN A 38 6.26 -4.98 8.30
CA GLN A 38 5.66 -5.97 9.19
C GLN A 38 4.13 -5.88 9.06
N ALA A 39 3.52 -6.97 8.63
CA ALA A 39 2.08 -7.16 8.52
C ALA A 39 1.58 -7.98 9.70
N VAL A 40 0.62 -7.44 10.45
CA VAL A 40 0.06 -8.05 11.66
C VAL A 40 -1.45 -8.11 11.55
N THR A 41 -1.99 -9.33 11.50
CA THR A 41 -3.42 -9.63 11.67
C THR A 41 -3.66 -9.92 13.15
N ILE A 42 -4.52 -9.12 13.79
CA ILE A 42 -4.75 -9.09 15.24
C ILE A 42 -6.02 -9.90 15.58
N GLY A 43 -5.85 -11.20 15.72
CA GLY A 43 -6.91 -12.18 15.91
C GLY A 43 -7.74 -12.01 17.19
N ASP A 44 -7.19 -11.37 18.23
CA ASP A 44 -7.88 -11.14 19.52
C ASP A 44 -9.18 -10.30 19.39
N TRP A 45 -9.36 -9.60 18.26
CA TRP A 45 -10.52 -8.74 17.98
C TRP A 45 -11.28 -9.16 16.72
N ALA A 46 -11.07 -10.39 16.29
CA ALA A 46 -11.69 -10.93 15.09
C ALA A 46 -13.21 -11.11 15.25
N LYS A 47 -13.93 -10.95 14.14
CA LYS A 47 -15.36 -11.22 14.02
C LYS A 47 -15.58 -12.29 12.96
N THR A 48 -16.33 -13.34 13.30
CA THR A 48 -16.86 -14.31 12.35
C THR A 48 -18.35 -14.08 12.19
N ASP A 49 -18.81 -13.84 10.97
CA ASP A 49 -20.21 -13.53 10.64
C ASP A 49 -20.77 -12.40 11.55
N GLY A 50 -19.93 -11.39 11.83
CA GLY A 50 -20.26 -10.23 12.66
C GLY A 50 -20.16 -10.43 14.17
N VAL A 51 -19.90 -11.65 14.65
CA VAL A 51 -19.79 -11.99 16.07
C VAL A 51 -18.32 -12.12 16.48
N TYR A 52 -17.93 -11.52 17.60
CA TYR A 52 -16.56 -11.64 18.12
C TYR A 52 -16.21 -13.10 18.39
N ARG A 53 -15.11 -13.54 17.77
CA ARG A 53 -14.52 -14.87 17.91
C ARG A 53 -13.04 -14.77 17.63
N ASP A 54 -12.25 -14.87 18.69
CA ASP A 54 -10.79 -14.78 18.61
C ASP A 54 -10.24 -15.73 17.55
N GLN A 55 -9.30 -15.23 16.77
CA GLN A 55 -8.51 -15.98 15.80
C GLN A 55 -7.04 -15.97 16.21
N LEU A 56 -6.23 -16.76 15.54
CA LEU A 56 -4.79 -16.69 15.74
C LEU A 56 -4.24 -15.36 15.21
N ASN A 57 -3.33 -14.75 15.98
CA ASN A 57 -2.53 -13.65 15.49
C ASN A 57 -1.59 -14.16 14.39
N VAL A 58 -1.54 -13.44 13.27
CA VAL A 58 -0.64 -13.76 12.16
C VAL A 58 0.31 -12.59 11.96
N ILE A 59 1.61 -12.88 12.03
CA ILE A 59 2.67 -11.91 11.76
C ILE A 59 3.44 -12.39 10.54
N SER A 60 3.68 -11.48 9.60
CA SER A 60 4.45 -11.75 8.38
C SER A 60 5.26 -10.53 7.96
N THR A 61 6.29 -10.76 7.16
CA THR A 61 7.10 -9.73 6.53
C THR A 61 6.71 -9.61 5.07
N TRP A 62 6.37 -8.39 4.64
CA TRP A 62 5.98 -8.08 3.27
C TRP A 62 7.03 -7.21 2.61
N SER A 63 7.53 -7.63 1.44
CA SER A 63 8.24 -6.77 0.51
C SER A 63 7.24 -6.20 -0.48
N ILE A 64 7.17 -4.87 -0.54
CA ILE A 64 6.17 -4.15 -1.34
C ILE A 64 6.88 -3.28 -2.36
N GLU A 65 6.42 -3.36 -3.61
CA GLU A 65 6.81 -2.47 -4.70
C GLU A 65 5.57 -1.84 -5.31
N SER A 66 5.58 -0.54 -5.54
CA SER A 66 4.45 0.17 -6.14
C SER A 66 4.82 1.41 -6.92
N VAL A 67 3.94 1.74 -7.85
CA VAL A 67 4.01 2.90 -8.74
C VAL A 67 2.65 3.58 -8.79
N CYS A 68 2.68 4.91 -8.78
CA CYS A 68 1.49 5.75 -8.89
C CYS A 68 1.47 6.44 -10.25
N THR A 69 0.32 6.39 -10.92
CA THR A 69 0.08 7.22 -12.12
C THR A 69 -0.34 8.64 -11.72
N ASN A 70 -1.05 8.75 -10.59
CA ASN A 70 -1.41 9.99 -9.91
C ASN A 70 -1.69 9.69 -8.43
N TYR A 71 -2.00 10.73 -7.64
CA TYR A 71 -2.26 10.60 -6.20
C TYR A 71 -3.46 9.73 -5.81
N GLN A 72 -4.35 9.39 -6.74
CA GLN A 72 -5.55 8.59 -6.47
C GLN A 72 -5.48 7.20 -7.08
N SER A 73 -4.44 6.91 -7.86
CA SER A 73 -4.32 5.67 -8.62
C SER A 73 -2.89 5.18 -8.60
N CYS A 74 -2.68 4.15 -7.78
CA CYS A 74 -1.44 3.41 -7.70
C CYS A 74 -1.70 1.92 -7.82
N THR A 75 -0.70 1.22 -8.31
CA THR A 75 -0.67 -0.23 -8.41
C THR A 75 0.65 -0.73 -7.85
N GLY A 76 0.67 -1.95 -7.35
CA GLY A 76 1.88 -2.54 -6.83
C GLY A 76 1.75 -4.04 -6.67
N ARG A 77 2.76 -4.62 -6.04
CA ARG A 77 2.82 -6.04 -5.72
C ARG A 77 3.36 -6.23 -4.32
N VAL A 78 2.80 -7.21 -3.63
CA VAL A 78 3.23 -7.68 -2.32
C VAL A 78 3.86 -9.06 -2.49
N ILE A 79 5.01 -9.26 -1.87
CA ILE A 79 5.67 -10.54 -1.70
C ILE A 79 5.75 -10.80 -0.19
N SER A 80 5.12 -11.86 0.29
CA SER A 80 5.16 -12.23 1.71
C SER A 80 6.18 -13.35 1.95
N ASP A 81 6.86 -13.26 3.09
CA ASP A 81 7.69 -14.34 3.65
C ASP A 81 6.92 -15.66 3.92
N GLN A 82 5.59 -15.63 3.92
CA GLN A 82 4.74 -16.81 3.97
C GLN A 82 4.57 -17.51 2.61
N GLY A 83 5.35 -17.14 1.59
CA GLY A 83 5.43 -17.86 0.32
C GLY A 83 4.34 -17.53 -0.69
N TRP A 84 3.70 -16.36 -0.58
CA TRP A 84 2.68 -15.91 -1.53
C TRP A 84 2.97 -14.52 -2.07
N THR A 85 2.44 -14.25 -3.26
CA THR A 85 2.49 -12.94 -3.90
C THR A 85 1.10 -12.52 -4.34
N ALA A 86 0.79 -11.23 -4.24
CA ALA A 86 -0.47 -10.69 -4.73
C ALA A 86 -0.28 -9.28 -5.28
N ASP A 87 -1.06 -8.95 -6.29
CA ASP A 87 -1.11 -7.58 -6.79
C ASP A 87 -1.96 -6.72 -5.83
N MET A 88 -1.59 -5.45 -5.75
CA MET A 88 -2.26 -4.47 -4.90
C MET A 88 -2.59 -3.20 -5.68
N TYR A 89 -3.64 -2.52 -5.27
CA TYR A 89 -4.07 -1.27 -5.88
C TYR A 89 -4.53 -0.29 -4.82
N PHE A 90 -4.30 0.98 -5.09
CA PHE A 90 -4.74 2.09 -4.26
C PHE A 90 -5.96 2.76 -4.90
N GLN A 91 -7.04 2.86 -4.15
CA GLN A 91 -8.25 3.56 -4.57
C GLN A 91 -8.99 4.10 -3.35
N THR A 92 -9.49 5.33 -3.43
CA THR A 92 -10.26 5.96 -2.34
C THR A 92 -9.48 5.89 -1.02
N GLN A 93 -8.26 6.46 -1.04
CA GLN A 93 -7.38 6.60 0.13
C GLN A 93 -6.95 5.29 0.81
N SER A 94 -7.16 4.13 0.18
CA SER A 94 -6.85 2.83 0.76
C SER A 94 -6.19 1.91 -0.26
N TRP A 95 -5.21 1.15 0.22
CA TRP A 95 -4.59 0.03 -0.47
C TRP A 95 -5.44 -1.22 -0.28
N ARG A 96 -5.53 -2.02 -1.34
CA ARG A 96 -6.23 -3.30 -1.35
C ARG A 96 -5.34 -4.38 -1.93
N VAL A 97 -5.22 -5.50 -1.20
CA VAL A 97 -4.47 -6.69 -1.61
C VAL A 97 -5.45 -7.85 -1.59
N ARG A 98 -5.65 -8.53 -2.72
CA ARG A 98 -6.57 -9.67 -2.81
C ARG A 98 -5.82 -10.94 -3.19
N ARG A 99 -6.12 -12.04 -2.51
CA ARG A 99 -5.64 -13.37 -2.87
C ARG A 99 -6.70 -14.44 -2.62
N THR A 100 -6.52 -15.59 -3.25
CA THR A 100 -7.32 -16.80 -2.98
C THR A 100 -6.46 -17.75 -2.15
N ILE A 101 -7.04 -18.28 -1.07
CA ILE A 101 -6.45 -19.30 -0.21
C ILE A 101 -7.10 -20.64 -0.60
N PRO A 102 -6.36 -21.56 -1.23
CA PRO A 102 -6.89 -22.88 -1.54
C PRO A 102 -7.19 -23.65 -0.25
N ASP A 103 -8.19 -24.52 -0.30
CA ASP A 103 -8.54 -25.46 0.77
C ASP A 103 -8.74 -24.85 2.17
N TRP A 104 -9.14 -23.58 2.21
CA TRP A 104 -9.29 -22.81 3.44
C TRP A 104 -10.47 -23.27 4.30
N GLN A 105 -11.64 -23.48 3.68
CA GLN A 105 -12.86 -23.86 4.37
C GLN A 105 -13.04 -25.37 4.28
N ARG A 106 -12.92 -26.06 5.41
CA ARG A 106 -13.28 -27.48 5.49
C ARG A 106 -14.78 -27.63 5.71
N CYS A 107 -15.44 -28.39 4.85
CA CYS A 107 -16.87 -28.63 4.90
C CYS A 107 -17.21 -29.82 5.82
N PRO A 108 -18.43 -29.88 6.39
CA PRO A 108 -18.86 -31.01 7.23
C PRO A 108 -18.87 -32.37 6.53
N ASP A 109 -19.03 -32.38 5.20
CA ASP A 109 -18.99 -33.59 4.37
C ASP A 109 -17.56 -34.09 4.05
N GLY A 110 -16.54 -33.42 4.60
CA GLY A 110 -15.13 -33.76 4.40
C GLY A 110 -14.48 -33.11 3.17
N THR A 111 -15.26 -32.43 2.32
CA THR A 111 -14.73 -31.65 1.21
C THR A 111 -14.07 -30.35 1.69
N VAL A 112 -13.38 -29.67 0.78
CA VAL A 112 -12.73 -28.38 1.04
C VAL A 112 -13.13 -27.36 -0.02
N SER A 113 -13.24 -26.11 0.40
CA SER A 113 -13.50 -24.96 -0.47
C SER A 113 -12.42 -23.92 -0.26
N SER A 114 -12.15 -23.15 -1.32
CA SER A 114 -11.26 -21.99 -1.23
C SER A 114 -11.86 -20.87 -0.39
N GLY A 115 -10.99 -20.00 0.11
CA GLY A 115 -11.33 -18.71 0.72
C GLY A 115 -10.77 -17.56 -0.11
N HIS A 116 -11.41 -16.39 -0.05
CA HIS A 116 -10.95 -15.17 -0.69
C HIS A 116 -10.55 -14.18 0.41
N GLN A 117 -9.26 -13.85 0.45
CA GLN A 117 -8.72 -12.90 1.41
C GLN A 117 -8.51 -11.54 0.78
N LEU A 118 -8.91 -10.50 1.50
CA LEU A 118 -8.80 -9.11 1.14
C LEU A 118 -8.21 -8.34 2.33
N PHE A 119 -7.04 -7.76 2.12
CA PHE A 119 -6.50 -6.75 3.01
C PHE A 119 -6.93 -5.38 2.51
N ILE A 120 -7.44 -4.53 3.39
CA ILE A 120 -7.73 -3.12 3.12
C ILE A 120 -7.02 -2.31 4.17
N PHE A 121 -6.13 -1.40 3.78
CA PHE A 121 -5.38 -0.60 4.74
C PHE A 121 -5.04 0.79 4.21
N TYR A 122 -4.83 1.73 5.12
CA TYR A 122 -4.57 3.13 4.80
C TYR A 122 -3.58 3.75 5.81
N PRO A 123 -2.76 4.72 5.39
CA PRO A 123 -1.87 5.46 6.28
C PRO A 123 -2.62 6.14 7.44
N TYR A 124 -2.13 5.97 8.66
CA TYR A 124 -2.80 6.42 9.88
C TYR A 124 -1.82 6.94 10.92
N ALA A 125 -2.12 8.08 11.54
CA ALA A 125 -1.32 8.71 12.58
C ALA A 125 -2.15 8.94 13.86
N GLY A 126 -2.54 7.85 14.53
CA GLY A 126 -3.12 7.88 15.88
C GLY A 126 -4.58 8.33 15.98
N ASN A 127 -4.99 9.36 15.26
CA ASN A 127 -6.37 9.89 15.20
C ASN A 127 -6.84 10.27 13.79
N GLU A 128 -5.92 10.40 12.83
CA GLU A 128 -6.26 10.86 11.48
C GLU A 128 -5.51 10.10 10.38
N PHE A 129 -6.00 10.27 9.17
CA PHE A 129 -5.31 9.85 7.97
C PHE A 129 -4.08 10.74 7.76
N ASP A 130 -2.91 10.13 7.64
CA ASP A 130 -1.65 10.82 7.34
C ASP A 130 -0.86 10.03 6.32
N ILE A 131 -0.75 10.57 5.11
CA ILE A 131 -0.08 9.93 3.97
C ILE A 131 1.41 9.63 4.25
N ALA A 132 2.06 10.41 5.14
CA ALA A 132 3.46 10.24 5.49
C ALA A 132 3.68 9.19 6.60
N SER A 133 2.60 8.64 7.18
CA SER A 133 2.70 7.69 8.27
C SER A 133 3.39 6.38 7.84
N THR A 134 4.31 5.92 8.67
CA THR A 134 4.94 4.59 8.55
C THR A 134 4.04 3.46 9.06
N ILE A 135 2.90 3.81 9.66
CA ILE A 135 1.91 2.88 10.19
C ILE A 135 0.64 2.99 9.34
N LEU A 136 0.17 1.85 8.87
CA LEU A 136 -1.09 1.73 8.17
C LEU A 136 -2.04 0.86 8.99
N ALA A 137 -3.26 1.34 9.17
CA ALA A 137 -4.33 0.62 9.85
C ALA A 137 -5.29 0.06 8.81
N GLY A 138 -5.94 -1.07 9.13
CA GLY A 138 -6.80 -1.72 8.18
C GLY A 138 -7.53 -2.94 8.71
N GLU A 139 -8.01 -3.75 7.77
CA GLU A 139 -8.71 -4.99 8.00
C GLU A 139 -8.16 -6.11 7.10
N ASP A 140 -8.09 -7.31 7.66
CA ASP A 140 -7.91 -8.58 6.98
C ASP A 140 -9.26 -9.29 6.97
N ILE A 141 -9.82 -9.47 5.77
CA ILE A 141 -11.14 -10.06 5.56
C ILE A 141 -10.96 -11.34 4.75
N THR A 142 -11.38 -12.48 5.28
CA THR A 142 -11.44 -13.74 4.54
C THR A 142 -12.88 -14.20 4.41
N THR A 143 -13.34 -14.41 3.18
CA THR A 143 -14.68 -14.92 2.88
C THR A 143 -14.64 -16.30 2.22
N GLY A 144 -15.63 -17.13 2.52
CA GLY A 144 -15.85 -18.38 1.80
C GLY A 144 -16.43 -18.16 0.41
N VAL A 145 -16.53 -19.23 -0.36
CA VAL A 145 -17.25 -19.24 -1.63
C VAL A 145 -18.76 -19.33 -1.34
N PRO A 146 -19.61 -18.45 -1.91
CA PRO A 146 -21.07 -18.56 -1.76
C PRO A 146 -21.58 -19.93 -2.20
N GLY A 147 -22.46 -20.55 -1.41
CA GLY A 147 -22.99 -21.90 -1.68
C GLY A 147 -22.07 -23.05 -1.27
N ALA A 148 -20.79 -22.79 -0.94
CA ALA A 148 -19.88 -23.83 -0.47
C ALA A 148 -20.26 -24.35 0.93
N CYS A 149 -19.93 -25.61 1.20
CA CYS A 149 -20.24 -26.30 2.45
C CYS A 149 -21.72 -26.25 2.87
N GLY A 150 -22.64 -26.18 1.90
CA GLY A 150 -24.08 -26.11 2.14
C GLY A 150 -24.55 -24.79 2.78
N ARG A 151 -23.72 -23.74 2.80
CA ARG A 151 -24.11 -22.42 3.31
C ARG A 151 -24.51 -21.49 2.17
N GLY A 152 -25.73 -20.94 2.22
CA GLY A 152 -26.22 -19.98 1.22
C GLY A 152 -25.40 -18.69 1.20
N TYR A 153 -25.16 -18.11 2.38
CA TYR A 153 -24.22 -17.00 2.54
C TYR A 153 -22.83 -17.53 2.93
N PRO A 154 -21.74 -17.00 2.33
CA PRO A 154 -20.40 -17.42 2.68
C PRO A 154 -20.09 -17.02 4.13
N VAL A 155 -19.24 -17.80 4.80
CA VAL A 155 -18.63 -17.36 6.06
C VAL A 155 -17.77 -16.13 5.79
N GLU A 156 -17.81 -15.13 6.68
CA GLU A 156 -16.91 -13.98 6.66
C GLU A 156 -16.15 -13.91 7.98
N ILE A 157 -14.81 -13.86 7.90
CA ILE A 157 -13.94 -13.55 9.03
C ILE A 157 -13.31 -12.19 8.76
N ARG A 158 -13.52 -11.23 9.68
CA ARG A 158 -12.98 -9.87 9.61
C ARG A 158 -12.10 -9.62 10.83
N ILE A 159 -10.86 -9.24 10.60
CA ILE A 159 -9.84 -9.12 11.64
C ILE A 159 -9.14 -7.76 11.50
N PRO A 160 -8.89 -7.01 12.59
CA PRO A 160 -8.07 -5.82 12.52
C PRO A 160 -6.66 -6.13 12.00
N PHE A 161 -6.14 -5.25 11.16
CA PHE A 161 -4.86 -5.39 10.50
C PHE A 161 -4.00 -4.15 10.70
N ARG A 162 -2.71 -4.35 10.89
CA ARG A 162 -1.70 -3.28 10.97
C ARG A 162 -0.53 -3.63 10.06
N LEU A 163 -0.11 -2.64 9.27
CA LEU A 163 1.12 -2.70 8.50
C LEU A 163 2.08 -1.64 9.05
N THR A 164 3.34 -1.97 9.25
CA THR A 164 4.35 -1.04 9.76
C THR A 164 5.60 -1.13 8.92
N LYS A 165 6.08 0.00 8.39
CA LYS A 165 7.29 0.06 7.58
C LYS A 165 8.52 -0.28 8.43
N LEU A 166 9.38 -1.16 7.92
CA LEU A 166 10.63 -1.59 8.56
C LEU A 166 11.85 -0.94 7.91
N SER A 167 11.88 -0.87 6.57
CA SER A 167 12.95 -0.25 5.77
C SER A 167 12.40 0.33 4.48
#